data_AF-A0A1Y1YNH5-F1
#
_entry.id   AF-A0A1Y1YNH5-F1
#
_cell.length_a   1.000
_cell.length_b   1.000
_cell.length_c   1.000
_cell.angle_alpha   90.00
_cell.angle_beta   90.00
_cell.angle_gamma   90.00
#
_symmetry.space_group_name_H-M   'P 1'
#
loop_
_entity.id
_entity.type
_entity.pdbx_description
1 polymer ?
#
loop_
_entity_poly.entity_id
_entity_poly.type
_entity_poly.pdbx_seq_one_letter_code
_entity_poly.pdbx_strand_id
1 'polypeptide(L)'
;MFGAVTRETQHLLSYTNTHTQGIPESFNATRVAGVATIKSIWEDFKHFIDKGNVFGLAVGVVTGAAFGKLLDSLVNDIITPPLGLLLGAANFENLFVVLKYPKGGPTNYNTIKLAQESGAVTWNLGLFIQNLCNFLIVSFAIYWMVRVLQIFNKEEIINTQVACKFCQEKIDKRALRCQHCTSWLNGKETGFEEE
;
A
#
# COMPACT_ATOMS: atom_id res chain seq x y z
N MET A 1 34.52 -71.04 21.76
CA MET A 1 33.05 -71.00 21.85
C MET A 1 32.64 -69.55 22.04
N PHE A 2 31.80 -69.04 21.13
CA PHE A 2 31.20 -67.68 21.09
C PHE A 2 32.18 -66.51 20.91
N GLY A 3 32.07 -65.63 19.91
CA GLY A 3 31.11 -65.47 18.83
C GLY A 3 31.51 -64.18 18.10
N ALA A 4 31.57 -64.23 16.77
CA ALA A 4 31.88 -63.10 15.91
C ALA A 4 30.73 -62.08 15.97
N VAL A 5 31.00 -60.88 16.47
CA VAL A 5 30.11 -59.72 16.36
C VAL A 5 30.52 -58.95 15.10
N THR A 6 29.58 -58.86 14.17
CA THR A 6 29.70 -58.32 12.82
C THR A 6 29.93 -56.81 12.79
N ARG A 7 30.58 -56.36 11.70
CA ARG A 7 31.19 -55.04 11.52
C ARG A 7 30.21 -53.90 11.13
N GLU A 8 28.89 -54.13 11.14
CA GLU A 8 27.90 -53.17 10.63
C GLU A 8 27.12 -52.39 11.70
N THR A 9 27.12 -52.82 12.96
CA THR A 9 26.47 -52.07 14.06
C THR A 9 27.31 -50.89 14.57
N GLN A 10 28.52 -50.71 14.03
CA GLN A 10 29.47 -49.67 14.44
C GLN A 10 29.13 -48.27 13.88
N HIS A 11 28.13 -48.15 13.01
CA HIS A 11 27.72 -46.87 12.40
C HIS A 11 26.52 -46.18 13.07
N LEU A 12 25.80 -46.83 13.99
CA LEU A 12 24.59 -46.26 14.61
C LEU A 12 24.76 -45.82 16.07
N LEU A 13 25.89 -46.10 16.71
CA LEU A 13 26.18 -45.64 18.08
C LEU A 13 27.04 -44.35 18.13
N SER A 14 27.41 -43.81 16.98
CA SER A 14 28.18 -42.56 16.88
C SER A 14 27.31 -41.29 16.83
N TYR A 15 25.98 -41.39 16.88
CA TYR A 15 25.10 -40.27 16.48
C TYR A 15 24.23 -39.60 17.56
N THR A 16 24.28 -39.96 18.85
CA THR A 16 23.31 -39.33 19.80
C THR A 16 23.79 -38.85 21.15
N ASN A 17 24.97 -39.19 21.66
CA ASN A 17 25.31 -38.77 23.02
C ASN A 17 26.82 -38.57 23.18
N THR A 18 27.29 -37.32 23.22
CA THR A 18 28.55 -36.87 23.89
C THR A 18 28.97 -35.42 23.60
N HIS A 19 28.22 -34.60 22.87
CA HIS A 19 28.56 -33.17 22.71
C HIS A 19 28.13 -32.25 23.90
N THR A 20 28.10 -32.79 25.12
CA THR A 20 27.89 -32.03 26.38
C THR A 20 29.00 -32.31 27.40
N GLN A 21 30.26 -32.35 26.98
CA GLN A 21 31.41 -32.33 27.89
C GLN A 21 32.47 -31.36 27.38
N GLY A 22 32.49 -30.15 27.94
CA GLY A 22 33.50 -29.15 27.63
C GLY A 22 33.15 -27.70 27.94
N ILE A 23 32.35 -27.39 28.97
CA ILE A 23 32.19 -26.02 29.45
C ILE A 23 32.97 -25.91 30.78
N PRO A 24 34.08 -25.14 30.86
CA PRO A 24 34.76 -24.91 32.13
C PRO A 24 33.90 -24.03 33.05
N GLU A 25 33.73 -24.48 34.30
CA GLU A 25 33.00 -23.79 35.39
C GLU A 25 33.65 -22.47 35.87
N SER A 26 34.64 -21.93 35.15
CA SER A 26 35.42 -20.75 35.55
C SER A 26 34.94 -19.43 34.94
N PHE A 27 33.81 -19.41 34.22
CA PHE A 27 33.25 -18.17 33.67
C PHE A 27 31.91 -17.80 34.31
N ASN A 28 31.70 -18.17 35.58
CA ASN A 28 30.63 -17.64 36.40
C ASN A 28 31.19 -17.12 37.72
N ALA A 29 31.86 -15.97 37.64
CA ALA A 29 31.77 -14.92 38.64
C ALA A 29 32.74 -13.80 38.27
N THR A 30 32.18 -12.61 38.10
CA THR A 30 32.66 -11.33 38.65
C THR A 30 32.75 -10.22 37.61
N ARG A 31 31.67 -9.43 37.56
CA ARG A 31 31.65 -7.96 37.40
C ARG A 31 32.43 -7.39 36.23
N VAL A 32 31.75 -6.97 35.16
CA VAL A 32 31.97 -5.62 34.61
C VAL A 32 30.81 -5.16 33.73
N ALA A 33 30.40 -3.92 34.02
CA ALA A 33 29.84 -2.94 33.09
C ALA A 33 28.43 -3.20 32.52
N GLY A 34 27.46 -2.51 33.13
CA GLY A 34 26.28 -2.01 32.42
C GLY A 34 26.68 -1.05 31.30
N VAL A 35 27.00 -1.61 30.13
CA VAL A 35 27.01 -0.95 28.82
C VAL A 35 26.49 -1.97 27.81
N ALA A 36 25.20 -2.32 27.90
CA ALA A 36 24.51 -2.96 26.79
C ALA A 36 24.25 -1.86 25.75
N THR A 37 25.17 -1.85 24.80
CA THR A 37 25.29 -1.06 23.57
C THR A 37 23.96 -0.53 23.03
N ILE A 38 23.89 0.79 22.82
CA ILE A 38 22.88 1.49 21.99
C ILE A 38 23.13 1.15 20.50
N LYS A 39 23.15 -0.14 20.19
CA LYS A 39 23.31 -0.70 18.86
C LYS A 39 22.23 -1.76 18.72
N SER A 40 20.98 -1.30 18.61
CA SER A 40 19.99 -2.05 17.84
C SER A 40 18.77 -1.26 17.44
N ILE A 41 18.43 -0.06 17.96
CA ILE A 41 17.20 0.63 17.47
C ILE A 41 17.23 0.83 15.94
N TRP A 42 18.39 1.13 15.37
CA TRP A 42 18.58 1.24 13.92
C TRP A 42 18.51 -0.12 13.20
N GLU A 43 19.06 -1.18 13.80
CA GLU A 43 19.02 -2.53 13.24
C GLU A 43 17.60 -3.12 13.33
N ASP A 44 16.87 -2.85 14.41
CA ASP A 44 15.47 -3.17 14.67
C ASP A 44 14.55 -2.40 13.72
N PHE A 45 14.85 -1.12 13.46
CA PHE A 45 14.13 -0.31 12.47
C PHE A 45 14.37 -0.82 11.04
N LYS A 46 15.61 -1.16 10.69
CA LYS A 46 15.93 -1.80 9.41
C LYS A 46 15.21 -3.14 9.28
N HIS A 47 15.27 -3.99 10.31
CA HIS A 47 14.55 -5.26 10.36
C HIS A 47 13.04 -5.09 10.29
N PHE A 48 12.48 -3.97 10.77
CA PHE A 48 11.06 -3.64 10.65
C PHE A 48 10.67 -3.23 9.22
N ILE A 49 11.46 -2.39 8.55
CA ILE A 49 11.24 -2.02 7.15
C ILE A 49 11.39 -3.24 6.23
N ASP A 50 12.37 -4.10 6.50
CA ASP A 50 12.66 -5.31 5.74
C ASP A 50 11.54 -6.36 5.81
N LYS A 51 10.52 -6.20 6.68
CA LYS A 51 9.33 -7.06 6.72
C LYS A 51 8.46 -6.95 5.44
N GLY A 52 8.87 -6.17 4.44
CA GLY A 52 8.37 -6.15 3.05
C GLY A 52 7.00 -5.49 2.87
N ASN A 53 6.03 -5.83 3.72
CA ASN A 53 4.67 -5.30 3.66
C ASN A 53 4.59 -3.79 4.00
N VAL A 54 5.46 -3.29 4.87
CA VAL A 54 5.44 -1.88 5.33
C VAL A 54 5.99 -0.94 4.26
N PHE A 55 7.05 -1.34 3.55
CA PHE A 55 7.69 -0.51 2.53
C PHE A 55 6.74 -0.24 1.35
N GLY A 56 6.02 -1.26 0.88
CA GLY A 56 5.02 -1.10 -0.17
C GLY A 56 3.87 -0.16 0.22
N LEU A 57 3.39 -0.26 1.46
CA LEU A 57 2.39 0.65 2.00
C LEU A 57 2.92 2.09 2.08
N ALA A 58 4.15 2.28 2.57
CA ALA A 58 4.76 3.60 2.73
C ALA A 58 4.92 4.32 1.39
N VAL A 59 5.44 3.65 0.37
CA VAL A 59 5.58 4.22 -0.98
C VAL A 59 4.20 4.55 -1.57
N GLY A 60 3.20 3.69 -1.37
CA GLY A 60 1.83 3.94 -1.82
C GLY A 60 1.21 5.18 -1.20
N VAL A 61 1.34 5.38 0.12
CA VAL A 61 0.79 6.55 0.82
C VAL A 61 1.47 7.85 0.40
N VAL A 62 2.81 7.86 0.30
CA VAL A 62 3.57 9.06 -0.09
C VAL A 62 3.27 9.45 -1.54
N THR A 63 3.26 8.46 -2.45
CA THR A 63 2.92 8.69 -3.86
C THR A 63 1.47 9.13 -4.01
N GLY A 64 0.54 8.53 -3.25
CA GLY A 64 -0.87 8.94 -3.22
C GLY A 64 -1.08 10.37 -2.74
N ALA A 65 -0.38 10.78 -1.68
CA ALA A 65 -0.46 12.15 -1.15
C ALA A 65 0.12 13.19 -2.13
N ALA A 66 1.23 12.87 -2.80
CA ALA A 66 1.82 13.74 -3.81
C ALA A 66 0.92 13.86 -5.05
N PHE A 67 0.35 12.74 -5.50
CA PHE A 67 -0.57 12.71 -6.64
C PHE A 67 -1.88 13.45 -6.34
N GLY A 68 -2.40 13.33 -5.10
CA GLY A 68 -3.55 14.11 -4.64
C GLY A 68 -3.35 15.61 -4.83
N LYS A 69 -2.19 16.15 -4.42
CA LYS A 69 -1.85 17.57 -4.63
C LYS A 69 -1.78 17.98 -6.10
N LEU A 70 -1.26 17.09 -6.97
CA LEU A 70 -1.21 17.34 -8.41
C LEU A 70 -2.61 17.43 -9.00
N LEU A 71 -3.51 16.54 -8.59
CA LEU A 71 -4.92 16.56 -9.00
C LEU A 71 -5.64 17.81 -8.47
N ASP A 72 -5.38 18.19 -7.21
CA ASP A 72 -5.97 19.38 -6.61
C ASP A 72 -5.56 20.65 -7.37
N SER A 73 -4.28 20.79 -7.73
CA SER A 73 -3.80 21.93 -8.53
C SER A 73 -4.37 21.91 -9.95
N LEU A 74 -4.45 20.75 -10.61
CA LEU A 74 -5.10 20.62 -11.91
C LEU A 74 -6.56 21.11 -11.86
N VAL A 75 -7.31 20.73 -10.83
CA VAL A 75 -8.70 21.15 -10.72
C VAL A 75 -8.83 22.63 -10.35
N ASN A 76 -8.13 23.08 -9.31
CA ASN A 76 -8.28 24.45 -8.81
C ASN A 76 -7.69 25.49 -9.77
N ASP A 77 -6.55 25.19 -10.39
CA ASP A 77 -5.81 26.18 -11.18
C ASP A 77 -6.12 26.11 -12.68
N ILE A 78 -6.51 24.94 -13.21
CA ILE A 78 -6.73 24.76 -14.66
C ILE A 78 -8.21 24.58 -15.00
N ILE A 79 -8.95 23.75 -14.27
CA ILE A 79 -10.35 23.45 -14.62
C ILE A 79 -11.32 24.49 -14.07
N THR A 80 -11.11 24.93 -12.83
CA THR A 80 -12.04 25.84 -12.14
C THR A 80 -12.14 27.23 -12.77
N PRO A 81 -11.05 27.90 -13.22
CA PRO A 81 -11.17 29.25 -13.78
C PRO A 81 -11.98 29.33 -15.09
N PRO A 82 -11.79 28.44 -16.08
CA PRO A 82 -12.64 28.38 -17.27
C PRO A 82 -14.10 28.03 -16.95
N LEU A 83 -14.34 27.09 -16.02
CA LEU A 83 -15.70 26.76 -15.59
C LEU A 83 -16.36 27.93 -14.85
N GLY A 84 -15.62 28.63 -13.99
CA GLY A 84 -16.10 29.81 -13.28
C GLY A 84 -16.46 30.96 -14.24
N LEU A 85 -15.73 31.11 -15.35
CA LEU A 85 -16.07 32.08 -16.39
C LEU A 85 -17.32 31.66 -17.19
N LEU A 86 -17.46 30.38 -17.51
CA LEU A 86 -18.57 29.84 -18.31
C LEU A 86 -19.90 29.75 -17.55
N LEU A 87 -19.86 29.33 -16.28
CA LEU A 87 -21.04 29.19 -15.43
C LEU A 87 -21.39 30.48 -14.67
N GLY A 88 -20.63 31.56 -14.87
CA GLY A 88 -20.80 32.85 -14.21
C GLY A 88 -20.33 32.81 -12.75
N ALA A 89 -19.11 33.31 -12.51
CA ALA A 89 -18.48 33.52 -11.19
C ALA A 89 -18.98 32.57 -10.09
N ALA A 90 -18.82 31.26 -10.28
CA ALA A 90 -19.30 30.21 -9.38
C ALA A 90 -18.48 30.13 -8.06
N ASN A 91 -18.38 31.25 -7.34
CA ASN A 91 -17.76 31.33 -6.03
C ASN A 91 -18.84 31.13 -4.96
N PHE A 92 -19.19 29.88 -4.70
CA PHE A 92 -20.15 29.53 -3.65
C PHE A 92 -19.56 29.74 -2.25
N GLU A 93 -18.25 29.93 -2.12
CA GLU A 93 -17.55 30.08 -0.84
C GLU A 93 -18.11 31.23 0.02
N ASN A 94 -18.62 32.32 -0.57
CA ASN A 94 -19.15 33.45 0.22
C ASN A 94 -20.64 33.32 0.57
N LEU A 95 -21.28 32.19 0.28
CA LEU A 95 -22.67 31.94 0.69
C LEU A 95 -22.70 31.35 2.11
N PHE A 96 -22.80 32.24 3.11
CA PHE A 96 -22.91 31.83 4.51
C PHE A 96 -24.07 32.55 5.20
N VAL A 97 -24.70 31.84 6.14
CA VAL A 97 -25.74 32.41 6.99
C VAL A 97 -25.18 32.58 8.39
N VAL A 98 -25.15 33.81 8.90
CA VAL A 98 -24.70 34.09 10.27
C VAL A 98 -25.83 33.74 11.24
N LEU A 99 -25.62 32.76 12.11
CA LEU A 99 -26.61 32.31 13.10
C LEU A 99 -26.52 33.12 14.41
N LYS A 100 -25.32 33.57 14.77
CA LYS A 100 -25.09 34.40 15.96
C LYS A 100 -24.12 35.52 15.66
N TYR A 101 -24.61 36.75 15.78
CA TYR A 101 -23.78 37.94 15.71
C TYR A 101 -23.06 38.17 17.05
N PRO A 102 -21.78 38.57 17.04
CA PRO A 102 -21.09 39.01 18.24
C PRO A 102 -21.75 40.28 18.79
N LYS A 103 -21.83 40.41 20.12
CA LYS A 103 -22.37 41.62 20.76
C LYS A 103 -21.38 42.77 20.53
N GLY A 104 -21.73 43.71 19.65
CA GLY A 104 -20.94 44.90 19.34
C GLY A 104 -20.12 44.84 18.03
N GLY A 105 -20.30 43.81 17.20
CA GLY A 105 -19.59 43.69 15.92
C GLY A 105 -20.43 44.12 14.69
N PRO A 106 -19.79 44.24 13.50
CA PRO A 106 -20.49 44.52 12.26
C PRO A 106 -21.50 43.41 11.92
N THR A 107 -22.65 43.78 11.36
CA THR A 107 -23.69 42.82 10.92
C THR A 107 -23.50 42.35 9.48
N ASN A 108 -22.59 42.97 8.73
CA ASN A 108 -22.31 42.66 7.34
C ASN A 108 -20.87 42.15 7.22
N TYR A 109 -20.74 40.87 6.90
CA TYR A 109 -19.46 40.25 6.54
C TYR A 109 -19.51 39.92 5.05
N ASN A 110 -18.50 40.33 4.29
CA ASN A 110 -18.41 40.00 2.86
C ASN A 110 -17.68 38.67 2.61
N THR A 111 -16.97 38.15 3.62
CA THR A 111 -16.21 36.90 3.54
C THR A 111 -16.32 36.12 4.85
N ILE A 112 -16.28 34.78 4.74
CA ILE A 112 -16.38 33.87 5.89
C ILE A 112 -15.23 34.11 6.89
N LYS A 113 -14.04 34.45 6.41
CA LYS A 113 -12.84 34.66 7.24
C LYS A 113 -13.05 35.81 8.24
N LEU A 114 -13.64 36.92 7.80
CA LEU A 114 -13.95 38.07 8.65
C LEU A 114 -15.04 37.76 9.69
N ALA A 115 -16.03 36.94 9.31
CA ALA A 115 -17.09 36.53 10.21
C ALA A 115 -16.57 35.62 11.33
N GLN A 116 -15.65 34.69 11.01
CA GLN A 116 -15.04 33.79 11.98
C GLN A 116 -14.11 34.52 12.97
N GLU A 117 -13.34 35.49 12.50
CA GLU A 117 -12.44 36.31 13.33
C GLU A 117 -13.22 37.18 14.34
N SER A 118 -14.41 37.64 13.97
CA SER A 118 -15.30 38.40 14.85
C SER A 118 -16.01 37.56 15.93
N GLY A 119 -15.81 36.23 15.93
CA GLY A 119 -16.49 35.31 16.83
C GLY A 119 -17.97 35.08 16.49
N ALA A 120 -18.39 35.42 15.26
CA ALA A 120 -19.72 35.09 14.77
C ALA A 120 -19.83 33.59 14.47
N VAL A 121 -20.91 32.95 14.92
CA VAL A 121 -21.18 31.55 14.56
C VAL A 121 -21.90 31.55 13.21
N THR A 122 -21.22 31.07 12.17
CA THR A 122 -21.72 31.01 10.79
C THR A 122 -22.03 29.59 10.35
N TRP A 123 -23.14 29.41 9.63
CA TRP A 123 -23.42 28.19 8.88
C TRP A 123 -22.91 28.36 7.45
N ASN A 124 -21.78 27.72 7.15
CA ASN A 124 -21.06 27.85 5.89
C ASN A 124 -21.55 26.81 4.86
N LEU A 125 -22.77 26.97 4.36
CA LEU A 125 -23.31 26.10 3.29
C LEU A 125 -22.51 26.26 1.99
N GLY A 126 -22.02 27.46 1.73
CA GLY A 126 -21.21 27.80 0.57
C GLY A 126 -19.92 26.98 0.46
N LEU A 127 -19.18 26.85 1.56
CA LEU A 127 -17.94 26.07 1.60
C LEU A 127 -18.21 24.57 1.39
N PHE A 128 -19.33 24.06 1.92
CA PHE A 128 -19.71 22.66 1.71
C PHE A 128 -20.05 22.37 0.24
N ILE A 129 -20.87 23.22 -0.39
CA ILE A 129 -21.22 23.08 -1.81
C ILE A 129 -19.99 23.24 -2.70
N GLN A 130 -19.09 24.17 -2.37
CA GLN A 130 -17.81 24.33 -3.07
C GLN A 130 -16.98 23.04 -3.01
N ASN A 131 -16.83 22.44 -1.82
CA ASN A 131 -16.08 21.20 -1.65
C ASN A 131 -16.74 20.02 -2.38
N LEU A 132 -18.08 19.98 -2.40
CA LEU A 132 -18.83 18.98 -3.15
C LEU A 132 -18.61 19.12 -4.66
N CYS A 133 -18.68 20.34 -5.19
CA CYS A 133 -18.36 20.62 -6.59
C CYS A 133 -16.92 20.24 -6.93
N ASN A 134 -15.95 20.58 -6.07
CA ASN A 134 -14.55 20.19 -6.26
C ASN A 134 -14.39 18.67 -6.33
N PHE A 135 -15.01 17.92 -5.41
CA PHE A 135 -14.98 16.46 -5.43
C PHE A 135 -15.55 15.87 -6.73
N LEU A 136 -16.65 16.41 -7.23
CA LEU A 136 -17.25 15.98 -8.50
C LEU A 136 -16.35 16.31 -9.70
N ILE A 137 -15.74 17.49 -9.73
CA ILE A 137 -14.84 17.91 -10.80
C ILE A 137 -13.55 17.06 -10.79
N VAL A 138 -12.93 16.84 -9.63
CA VAL A 138 -11.75 15.97 -9.48
C VAL A 138 -12.06 14.55 -9.94
N SER A 139 -13.17 13.98 -9.48
CA SER A 139 -13.58 12.62 -9.87
C SER A 139 -13.79 12.51 -11.39
N PHE A 140 -14.44 13.52 -11.99
CA PHE A 140 -14.64 13.58 -13.44
C PHE A 140 -13.32 13.77 -14.20
N ALA A 141 -12.41 14.61 -13.69
CA ALA A 141 -11.10 14.87 -14.28
C ALA A 141 -10.21 13.61 -14.28
N ILE A 142 -10.16 12.87 -13.16
CA ILE A 142 -9.42 11.60 -13.08
C ILE A 142 -10.00 10.58 -14.07
N TYR A 143 -11.33 10.45 -14.13
CA TYR A 143 -11.99 9.57 -15.09
C TYR A 143 -11.59 9.92 -16.53
N TRP A 144 -11.63 11.21 -16.88
CA TRP A 144 -11.24 11.68 -18.21
C TRP A 144 -9.76 11.42 -18.50
N MET A 145 -8.88 11.69 -17.53
CA MET A 145 -7.44 11.45 -17.67
C MET A 145 -7.14 9.97 -17.90
N VAL A 146 -7.71 9.06 -17.10
CA VAL A 146 -7.55 7.62 -17.30
C VAL A 146 -8.10 7.21 -18.65
N ARG A 147 -9.23 7.76 -19.07
CA ARG A 147 -9.81 7.48 -20.38
C ARG A 147 -8.88 7.91 -21.52
N VAL A 148 -8.27 9.09 -21.42
CA VAL A 148 -7.28 9.58 -22.38
C VAL A 148 -6.06 8.66 -22.43
N LEU A 149 -5.55 8.25 -21.27
CA LEU A 149 -4.44 7.29 -21.20
C LEU A 149 -4.82 5.92 -21.80
N GLN A 150 -6.04 5.44 -21.60
CA GLN A 150 -6.54 4.19 -22.21
C GLN A 150 -6.71 4.32 -23.73
N ILE A 151 -7.00 5.52 -24.24
CA ILE A 151 -7.08 5.78 -25.69
C ILE A 151 -5.69 5.70 -26.33
N PHE A 152 -4.66 6.23 -25.65
CA PHE A 152 -3.28 6.21 -26.16
C PHE A 152 -2.56 4.89 -25.90
N ASN A 153 -2.71 4.31 -24.71
CA ASN A 153 -2.05 3.07 -24.30
C ASN A 153 -2.99 1.89 -24.46
N LYS A 154 -3.26 1.54 -25.73
CA LYS A 154 -3.95 0.29 -26.09
C LYS A 154 -3.01 -0.92 -26.04
N GLU A 155 -2.03 -0.91 -25.14
CA GLU A 155 -1.27 -2.12 -24.85
C GLU A 155 -2.05 -2.91 -23.83
N GLU A 156 -2.53 -4.07 -24.28
CA GLU A 156 -3.12 -5.09 -23.45
C GLU A 156 -2.19 -5.29 -22.26
N ILE A 157 -2.72 -5.14 -21.04
CA ILE A 157 -2.08 -5.74 -19.87
C ILE A 157 -1.92 -7.19 -20.28
N ILE A 158 -0.69 -7.58 -20.61
CA ILE A 158 -0.39 -8.90 -21.12
C ILE A 158 -0.78 -9.82 -19.97
N ASN A 159 -2.01 -10.33 -20.01
CA ASN A 159 -2.39 -11.44 -19.19
C ASN A 159 -1.69 -12.63 -19.84
N THR A 160 -0.36 -12.67 -19.69
CA THR A 160 0.49 -13.80 -20.04
C THR A 160 0.15 -14.97 -19.15
N GLN A 161 -0.72 -14.82 -18.15
CA GLN A 161 -1.05 -15.84 -17.20
C GLN A 161 -2.37 -16.53 -17.59
N VAL A 162 -2.28 -17.80 -17.99
CA VAL A 162 -3.41 -18.71 -18.16
C VAL A 162 -3.50 -19.63 -16.94
N ALA A 163 -4.71 -19.99 -16.54
CA ALA A 163 -4.89 -20.94 -15.45
C ALA A 163 -4.56 -22.37 -15.91
N CYS A 164 -3.81 -23.11 -15.09
CA CYS A 164 -3.54 -24.52 -15.30
C CYS A 164 -4.84 -25.34 -15.28
N LYS A 165 -5.04 -26.27 -16.22
CA LYS A 165 -6.22 -27.16 -16.24
C LYS A 165 -6.29 -28.08 -15.01
N PHE A 166 -5.13 -28.44 -14.43
CA PHE A 166 -5.04 -29.42 -13.36
C PHE A 166 -5.05 -28.80 -11.96
N CYS A 167 -4.22 -27.78 -11.72
CA CYS A 167 -4.04 -27.18 -10.40
C CYS A 167 -4.59 -25.76 -10.27
N GLN A 168 -5.19 -25.20 -11.33
CA GLN A 168 -5.78 -23.84 -11.39
C GLN A 168 -4.83 -22.68 -11.06
N GLU A 169 -3.55 -22.94 -10.83
CA GLU A 169 -2.52 -21.93 -10.63
C GLU A 169 -2.29 -21.10 -11.90
N LYS A 170 -1.94 -19.82 -11.74
CA LYS A 170 -1.66 -18.90 -12.86
C LYS A 170 -0.26 -19.18 -13.44
N ILE A 171 -0.20 -19.48 -14.74
CA ILE A 171 1.03 -19.89 -15.44
C ILE A 171 1.22 -19.07 -16.71
N ASP A 172 2.46 -18.79 -17.08
CA ASP A 172 2.78 -18.15 -18.35
C ASP A 172 2.24 -18.94 -19.57
N LYS A 173 1.66 -18.25 -20.55
CA LYS A 173 1.10 -18.77 -21.80
C LYS A 173 2.10 -19.58 -22.61
N ARG A 174 3.39 -19.34 -22.46
CA ARG A 174 4.46 -20.05 -23.18
C ARG A 174 5.02 -21.25 -22.40
N ALA A 175 4.51 -21.53 -21.20
CA ALA A 175 4.99 -22.64 -20.39
C ALA A 175 4.53 -23.99 -20.96
N LEU A 176 5.49 -24.87 -21.26
CA LEU A 176 5.21 -26.26 -21.66
C LEU A 176 4.83 -27.16 -20.47
N ARG A 177 5.23 -26.75 -19.26
CA ARG A 177 5.03 -27.49 -18.02
C ARG A 177 4.64 -26.55 -16.88
N CYS A 178 3.69 -26.99 -16.05
CA CYS A 178 3.30 -26.24 -14.86
C CYS A 178 4.38 -26.31 -13.77
N GLN A 179 4.75 -25.17 -13.17
CA GLN A 179 5.70 -25.11 -12.05
C GLN A 179 5.14 -25.70 -10.75
N HIS A 180 3.82 -25.64 -10.53
CA HIS A 180 3.20 -26.06 -9.28
C HIS A 180 2.90 -27.58 -9.25
N CYS A 181 2.23 -28.10 -10.29
CA CYS A 181 1.84 -29.52 -10.34
C CYS A 181 2.67 -30.36 -11.31
N THR A 182 3.65 -29.79 -12.01
CA THR A 182 4.53 -30.49 -12.98
C THR A 182 3.83 -31.19 -14.15
N SER A 183 2.51 -30.97 -14.29
CA SER A 183 1.74 -31.46 -15.43
C SER A 183 2.22 -30.81 -16.73
N TRP A 184 2.15 -31.58 -17.81
CA TRP A 184 2.39 -31.09 -19.15
C TRP A 184 1.14 -30.37 -19.67
N LEU A 185 1.36 -29.22 -20.29
CA LEU A 185 0.29 -28.38 -20.86
C LEU A 185 0.29 -28.41 -22.40
N ASN A 186 1.10 -29.30 -22.99
CA ASN A 186 1.32 -29.45 -24.42
C ASN A 186 0.12 -30.08 -25.18
N GLY A 187 -0.99 -30.38 -24.50
CA GLY A 187 -2.20 -30.93 -25.11
C GLY A 187 -2.09 -32.34 -25.69
N LYS A 188 -0.94 -33.02 -25.51
CA LYS A 188 -0.68 -34.36 -26.09
C LYS A 188 -1.21 -35.51 -25.23
N GLU A 189 -1.70 -35.21 -24.04
CA GLU A 189 -2.08 -36.21 -23.02
C GLU A 189 -3.60 -36.43 -22.97
N THR A 190 -4.38 -35.70 -23.76
CA THR A 190 -5.80 -36.01 -23.98
C THR A 190 -5.92 -37.14 -25.01
N GLY A 191 -5.38 -38.31 -24.65
CA GLY A 191 -5.65 -39.59 -25.30
C GLY A 191 -6.82 -40.32 -24.66
N PHE A 192 -7.76 -39.57 -24.05
CA PHE A 192 -9.09 -40.06 -23.76
C PHE A 192 -9.98 -39.46 -24.84
N GLU A 193 -10.03 -40.16 -25.97
CA GLU A 193 -11.10 -40.03 -26.94
C GLU A 193 -12.43 -40.08 -26.19
N GLU A 194 -13.31 -39.16 -26.56
CA GLU A 194 -14.70 -39.12 -26.14
C GLU A 194 -15.36 -40.47 -26.52
N GLU A 195 -15.75 -41.25 -25.51
CA GLU A 195 -16.86 -42.21 -25.60
C GLU A 195 -18.08 -41.62 -24.88
#